data_AF-A0A1M5WZF8-F1
#
_entry.id   AF-A0A1M5WZF8-F1
#
_cell.length_a   1.000
_cell.length_b   1.000
_cell.length_c   1.000
_cell.angle_alpha   90.00
_cell.angle_beta   90.00
_cell.angle_gamma   90.00
#
_symmetry.space_group_name_H-M   'P 1'
#
loop_
_entity.id
_entity.type
_entity.pdbx_description
1 polymer ?
#
loop_
_entity_poly.entity_id
_entity_poly.type
_entity_poly.pdbx_seq_one_letter_code
_entity_poly.pdbx_strand_id
1 'polypeptide(L)'
;MSLNFIKIQIESQKKYFSNYIKHNAIRYCKDTIKSGELDRLKIKEVQKLLLKIEAVEDPWNWNGIPKSKESLDIIKLLEKLEQIIC
;
A
#
# COMPACT_ATOMS: atom_id res chain seq x y z
N MET A 1 -13.07 -2.96 -8.07
CA MET A 1 -12.30 -1.72 -8.34
C MET A 1 -11.21 -2.09 -9.32
N SER A 2 -11.02 -1.35 -10.40
CA SER A 2 -10.03 -1.74 -11.42
C SER A 2 -8.60 -1.48 -10.96
N LEU A 3 -7.64 -2.24 -11.48
CA LEU A 3 -6.21 -2.06 -11.22
C LEU A 3 -5.72 -0.66 -11.57
N ASN A 4 -6.18 -0.09 -12.68
CA ASN A 4 -5.85 1.29 -13.08
C ASN A 4 -6.32 2.32 -12.05
N PHE A 5 -7.53 2.15 -11.49
CA PHE A 5 -8.02 3.07 -10.47
C PHE A 5 -7.19 2.94 -9.17
N ILE A 6 -6.85 1.72 -8.77
CA ILE A 6 -5.99 1.48 -7.59
C ILE A 6 -4.61 2.13 -7.78
N LYS A 7 -4.02 2.03 -8.97
CA LYS A 7 -2.76 2.68 -9.32
C LYS A 7 -2.81 4.20 -9.10
N ILE A 8 -3.85 4.87 -9.61
CA ILE A 8 -4.05 6.31 -9.39
C ILE A 8 -4.14 6.65 -7.89
N GLN A 9 -4.81 5.81 -7.10
CA GLN A 9 -4.89 6.02 -5.65
C GLN A 9 -3.54 5.86 -4.96
N ILE A 10 -2.71 4.89 -5.38
CA ILE A 10 -1.35 4.70 -4.87
C ILE A 10 -0.48 5.93 -5.18
N GLU A 11 -0.50 6.42 -6.43
CA GLU A 11 0.24 7.62 -6.84
C GLU A 11 -0.15 8.84 -6.02
N SER A 12 -1.45 9.06 -5.81
CA SER A 12 -1.97 10.13 -4.96
C SER A 12 -1.48 10.01 -3.52
N GLN A 13 -1.54 8.80 -2.95
CA GLN A 13 -1.12 8.56 -1.56
C GLN A 13 0.38 8.83 -1.36
N LYS A 14 1.23 8.45 -2.32
CA LYS A 14 2.67 8.74 -2.28
C LYS A 14 2.95 10.25 -2.29
N LYS A 15 2.13 11.05 -2.99
CA LYS A 15 2.30 12.50 -3.11
C LYS A 15 1.89 13.28 -1.85
N TYR A 16 0.76 12.92 -1.23
CA TYR A 16 0.13 13.73 -0.17
C TYR A 16 0.43 13.27 1.26
N PHE A 17 0.99 12.06 1.45
CA PHE A 17 1.52 11.56 2.72
C PHE A 17 0.62 11.80 3.95
N SER A 18 -0.55 11.17 3.96
CA SER A 18 -1.51 11.28 5.06
C SER A 18 -1.22 10.30 6.21
N ASN A 19 -1.73 10.61 7.40
CA ASN A 19 -1.75 9.70 8.56
C ASN A 19 -2.54 8.41 8.33
N TYR A 20 -3.31 8.33 7.25
CA TYR A 20 -4.00 7.12 6.82
C TYR A 20 -3.19 6.25 5.87
N ILE A 21 -1.91 6.55 5.61
CA ILE A 21 -1.13 5.83 4.59
C ILE A 21 -1.06 4.33 4.80
N LYS A 22 -0.89 3.86 6.06
CA LYS A 22 -0.87 2.41 6.36
C LYS A 22 -2.23 1.79 6.09
N HIS A 23 -3.30 2.43 6.57
CA HIS A 23 -4.67 1.96 6.33
C HIS A 23 -4.98 1.88 4.83
N ASN A 24 -4.61 2.90 4.07
CA ASN A 24 -4.80 2.96 2.64
C ASN A 24 -3.96 1.89 1.92
N ALA A 25 -2.70 1.69 2.32
CA ALA A 25 -1.85 0.65 1.76
C ALA A 25 -2.45 -0.76 1.96
N ILE A 26 -2.97 -1.05 3.16
CA ILE A 26 -3.70 -2.29 3.44
C ILE A 26 -4.92 -2.43 2.53
N ARG A 27 -5.71 -1.36 2.40
CA ARG A 27 -6.90 -1.35 1.54
C ARG A 27 -6.54 -1.62 0.08
N TYR A 28 -5.52 -0.94 -0.45
CA TYR A 28 -5.07 -1.13 -1.83
C TYR A 28 -4.66 -2.58 -2.10
N CYS A 29 -3.87 -3.21 -1.22
CA CYS A 29 -3.53 -4.62 -1.38
C CYS A 29 -4.79 -5.52 -1.44
N LYS A 30 -5.76 -5.29 -0.56
CA LYS A 30 -7.01 -6.06 -0.53
C LYS A 30 -7.85 -5.85 -1.79
N ASP A 31 -7.95 -4.61 -2.26
CA ASP A 31 -8.68 -4.25 -3.48
C ASP A 31 -7.99 -4.84 -4.72
N THR A 32 -6.65 -4.83 -4.77
CA THR A 32 -5.86 -5.44 -5.83
C THR A 32 -6.05 -6.96 -5.89
N ILE A 33 -6.08 -7.64 -4.75
CA ILE A 33 -6.36 -9.09 -4.71
C ILE A 33 -7.79 -9.40 -5.19
N LYS A 34 -8.76 -8.55 -4.82
CA LYS A 34 -10.18 -8.73 -5.16
C LYS A 34 -10.56 -8.26 -6.56
N SER A 35 -9.67 -7.60 -7.30
CA SER A 35 -9.99 -7.06 -8.62
C SER A 35 -10.28 -8.14 -9.66
N GLY A 36 -9.70 -9.34 -9.49
CA GLY A 36 -9.80 -10.44 -10.46
C GLY A 36 -8.95 -10.23 -11.72
N GLU A 37 -8.17 -9.15 -11.78
CA GLU A 37 -7.34 -8.77 -12.94
C GLU A 37 -5.88 -9.25 -12.82
N LEU A 38 -5.52 -9.90 -11.70
CA LEU A 38 -4.18 -10.46 -11.48
C LEU A 38 -4.16 -11.98 -11.64
N ASP A 39 -3.03 -12.50 -12.14
CA ASP A 39 -2.76 -13.93 -12.11
C ASP A 39 -2.44 -14.42 -10.68
N ARG A 40 -2.42 -15.76 -10.52
CA ARG A 40 -2.20 -16.40 -9.22
C ARG A 40 -0.82 -16.11 -8.61
N LEU A 41 0.21 -15.87 -9.41
CA LEU A 41 1.56 -15.54 -8.91
C LEU A 41 1.58 -14.12 -8.36
N LYS A 42 1.07 -13.15 -9.13
CA LYS A 42 0.94 -11.75 -8.70
C LYS A 42 0.08 -11.62 -7.44
N ILE A 43 -1.02 -12.37 -7.33
CA ILE A 43 -1.85 -12.39 -6.11
C ILE A 43 -1.03 -12.81 -4.88
N LYS A 44 -0.19 -13.85 -4.98
CA LYS A 44 0.66 -14.30 -3.87
C LYS A 44 1.69 -13.24 -3.49
N GLU A 45 2.21 -12.48 -4.45
CA GLU A 45 3.13 -11.37 -4.18
C GLU A 45 2.44 -10.23 -3.45
N VAL A 46 1.22 -9.86 -3.85
CA VAL A 46 0.42 -8.84 -3.16
C VAL A 46 0.05 -9.30 -1.75
N GLN A 47 -0.26 -10.57 -1.52
CA GLN A 47 -0.49 -11.13 -0.18
C GLN A 47 0.77 -11.02 0.70
N LYS A 48 1.97 -11.29 0.15
CA LYS A 48 3.23 -11.10 0.88
C LYS A 48 3.49 -9.62 1.19
N LEU A 49 3.12 -8.70 0.30
CA LEU A 49 3.21 -7.26 0.55
C LEU A 49 2.24 -6.82 1.66
N LEU A 50 1.02 -7.33 1.65
CA LEU A 50 0.02 -7.05 2.69
C LEU A 50 0.56 -7.40 4.09
N LEU A 51 1.12 -8.59 4.25
CA LEU A 51 1.73 -9.02 5.52
C LEU A 51 2.88 -8.10 5.95
N LYS A 52 3.70 -7.64 5.01
CA LYS A 52 4.79 -6.69 5.30
C LYS A 52 4.26 -5.34 5.75
N ILE A 53 3.20 -4.83 5.11
CA ILE A 53 2.56 -3.56 5.47
C ILE A 53 1.94 -3.66 6.88
N GLU A 54 1.25 -4.77 7.17
CA GLU A 54 0.61 -4.98 8.47
C GLU A 54 1.63 -5.02 9.61
N ALA A 55 2.82 -5.58 9.36
CA ALA A 55 3.93 -5.68 10.31
C ALA A 55 4.68 -4.36 10.58
N VAL A 56 4.55 -3.33 9.73
CA VAL A 56 5.10 -2.00 10.04
C VAL A 56 4.31 -1.41 11.20
N GLU A 57 4.96 -0.82 12.21
CA GLU A 57 4.25 -0.12 13.29
C GLU A 57 3.41 1.04 12.77
N ASP A 58 2.59 1.66 13.64
CA ASP A 58 1.88 2.88 13.26
C ASP A 58 2.89 3.95 12.79
N PRO A 59 2.81 4.39 11.52
CA PRO A 59 3.76 5.34 10.98
C PRO A 59 3.50 6.77 11.46
N TRP A 60 2.49 7.01 12.29
CA TRP A 60 2.25 8.28 12.98
C TRP A 60 2.37 8.08 14.49
N ASN A 61 2.85 9.11 15.18
CA ASN A 61 2.73 9.17 16.63
C ASN A 61 1.38 9.77 17.04
N TRP A 62 1.08 9.73 18.34
CA TRP A 62 -0.16 10.26 18.91
C TRP A 62 -0.37 11.76 18.67
N ASN A 63 0.69 12.51 18.34
CA ASN A 63 0.64 13.93 17.98
C ASN A 63 0.34 14.17 16.50
N GLY A 64 0.12 13.13 15.69
CA GLY A 64 -0.06 13.27 14.25
C GLY A 64 1.23 13.62 13.50
N ILE A 65 2.40 13.42 14.10
CA ILE A 65 3.69 13.61 13.45
C ILE A 65 4.14 12.27 12.84
N PRO A 66 4.54 12.24 11.56
CA PRO A 66 5.03 11.02 10.92
C PRO A 66 6.33 10.54 11.57
N LYS A 67 6.40 9.24 11.86
CA LYS A 67 7.65 8.56 12.23
C LYS A 67 8.41 8.25 10.95
N SER A 68 9.47 9.01 10.68
CA SER A 68 10.13 9.04 9.37
C SER A 68 10.50 7.65 8.83
N LYS A 69 10.93 6.72 9.68
CA LYS A 69 11.33 5.38 9.25
C LYS A 69 10.12 4.55 8.77
N GLU A 70 9.12 4.40 9.63
CA GLU A 70 7.92 3.59 9.36
C GLU A 70 7.14 4.16 8.17
N SER A 71 7.00 5.48 8.11
CA SER A 71 6.30 6.11 7.01
C SER A 71 7.03 5.92 5.67
N LEU A 72 8.37 5.96 5.64
CA LEU A 72 9.18 5.64 4.46
C LEU A 72 9.08 4.15 4.08
N ASP A 73 9.03 3.25 5.06
CA ASP A 73 8.88 1.82 4.81
C ASP A 73 7.54 1.51 4.12
N ILE A 74 6.44 2.16 4.54
CA ILE A 74 5.14 2.04 3.86
C ILE A 74 5.21 2.55 2.42
N ILE A 75 5.87 3.69 2.16
CA ILE A 75 6.03 4.23 0.80
C ILE A 75 6.76 3.24 -0.11
N LYS A 76 7.87 2.67 0.35
CA LYS A 76 8.62 1.66 -0.42
C LYS A 76 7.79 0.41 -0.70
N LEU A 77 6.87 0.05 0.20
CA LEU A 77 5.95 -1.07 -0.01
C LEU A 77 4.85 -0.72 -1.03
N LEU A 78 4.37 0.53 -1.04
CA LEU A 78 3.42 1.04 -2.05
C LEU A 78 4.05 1.09 -3.45
N GLU A 79 5.32 1.48 -3.58
CA GLU A 79 6.05 1.45 -4.86
C GLU A 79 6.15 0.01 -5.41
N LYS A 80 6.37 -0.97 -4.54
CA LYS A 80 6.36 -2.40 -4.94
C LYS A 80 4.98 -2.86 -5.37
N LEU A 81 3.93 -2.41 -4.70
CA LEU A 81 2.55 -2.72 -5.10
C LEU A 81 2.25 -2.16 -6.50
N GLU A 82 2.63 -0.92 -6.75
CA GLU A 82 2.49 -0.26 -8.06
C GLU A 82 3.23 -1.02 -9.17
N GLN A 83 4.44 -1.53 -8.90
CA GLN A 83 5.21 -2.34 -9.86
C GLN A 83 4.51 -3.66 -10.23
N ILE A 84 3.81 -4.30 -9.30
CA ILE A 84 3.05 -5.55 -9.58
C ILE A 84 1.83 -5.27 -10.46
N ILE A 85 1.19 -4.12 -10.23
CA ILE A 85 -0.01 -3.68 -10.94
C ILE A 85 0.32 -3.21 -12.37
N CYS A 86 1.51 -2.66 -12.60
CA CYS A 86 2.00 -2.26 -13.93
C CYS A 86 2.29 -3.43 -14.88
#